data_AF-A0A383CU61-F1
#
_entry.id   AF-A0A383CU61-F1
#
_cell.length_a   1.000
_cell.length_b   1.000
_cell.length_c   1.000
_cell.angle_alpha   90.00
_cell.angle_beta   90.00
_cell.angle_gamma   90.00
#
_symmetry.space_group_name_H-M   'P 1'
#
loop_
_entity.id
_entity.type
_entity.pdbx_description
1 polymer ?
#
loop_
_entity_poly.entity_id
_entity_poly.type
_entity_poly.pdbx_seq_one_letter_code
_entity_poly.pdbx_strand_id
1 'polypeptide(L)' 'MINRLLPSDDPVAEQVLEWTIQRDAHDIRQLMRWMETKKSRKDRAILLNRALDLMDEIQHAMRRLDELR' A
#
# COMPACT_ATOMS: atom_id res chain seq x y z
N MET A 1 -0.37 9.03 20.62
CA MET A 1 -0.30 7.55 20.55
C MET A 1 -1.37 7.00 21.45
N ILE A 2 -2.41 6.38 20.89
CA ILE A 2 -3.48 5.76 21.67
C ILE A 2 -2.99 4.35 21.96
N ASN A 3 -2.58 4.09 23.19
CA ASN A 3 -2.11 2.78 23.61
C ASN A 3 -3.36 1.89 23.73
N ARG A 4 -3.63 1.07 22.70
CA ARG A 4 -4.79 0.16 22.67
C ARG A 4 -4.62 -0.85 23.80
N LEU A 5 -5.58 -0.89 24.72
CA LEU A 5 -5.54 -1.73 25.93
C LEU A 5 -5.96 -3.19 25.66
N LEU A 6 -6.50 -3.48 24.47
CA LEU A 6 -6.93 -4.82 24.04
C LEU A 6 -6.37 -5.13 22.64
N PRO A 7 -5.88 -6.36 22.38
CA PRO A 7 -5.46 -6.76 21.04
C PRO A 7 -6.60 -6.64 20.01
N SER A 8 -6.25 -6.49 18.73
CA SER A 8 -7.21 -6.67 17.62
C SER A 8 -7.90 -8.02 17.69
N ASP A 9 -9.13 -8.09 17.18
CA ASP A 9 -9.90 -9.34 17.02
C ASP A 9 -9.12 -10.37 16.18
N ASP A 10 -8.26 -9.88 15.27
CA ASP A 10 -7.26 -10.68 14.56
C ASP A 10 -5.93 -9.91 14.50
N PRO A 11 -5.00 -10.16 15.45
CA PRO A 11 -3.74 -9.43 15.54
C PRO A 11 -2.76 -9.83 14.43
N VAL A 12 -2.94 -11.00 13.80
CA VAL A 12 -2.11 -11.40 12.66
C VAL A 12 -2.57 -10.66 11.42
N ALA A 13 -3.88 -10.60 11.18
CA ALA A 13 -4.43 -9.80 10.08
C ALA A 13 -4.06 -8.32 10.19
N GLU A 14 -4.14 -7.73 11.39
CA GLU A 14 -3.72 -6.34 11.63
C GLU A 14 -2.26 -6.11 11.20
N GLN A 15 -1.33 -6.97 11.66
CA GLN A 15 0.09 -6.87 11.29
C GLN A 15 0.32 -7.03 9.78
N VAL A 16 -0.37 -7.97 9.13
CA VAL A 16 -0.24 -8.18 7.69
C VAL A 16 -0.74 -6.96 6.92
N LEU A 17 -1.87 -6.38 7.32
CA LEU A 17 -2.43 -5.20 6.66
C LEU A 17 -1.53 -3.97 6.83
N GLU A 18 -0.97 -3.77 8.02
CA GLU A 18 0.03 -2.71 8.25
C GLU A 18 1.28 -2.91 7.39
N TRP A 19 1.78 -4.14 7.32
CA TRP A 19 2.91 -4.49 6.45
C TRP A 19 2.61 -4.25 4.98
N THR A 20 1.42 -4.62 4.50
CA THR A 20 0.98 -4.39 3.11
C THR A 20 1.00 -2.90 2.78
N ILE A 21 0.44 -2.05 3.64
CA ILE A 21 0.45 -0.60 3.45
C ILE A 21 1.89 -0.06 3.34
N GLN A 22 2.80 -0.53 4.21
CA GLN A 22 4.20 -0.09 4.20
C GLN A 22 4.94 -0.56 2.93
N ARG A 23 4.74 -1.81 2.53
CA ARG A 23 5.33 -2.40 1.31
C ARG A 23 4.86 -1.64 0.08
N ASP A 24 3.55 -1.48 -0.08
CA ASP A 24 2.98 -0.89 -1.29
C ASP A 24 3.35 0.58 -1.43
N ALA A 25 3.39 1.32 -0.31
CA ALA A 25 3.89 2.68 -0.30
C ALA A 25 5.38 2.76 -0.71
N HIS A 26 6.20 1.77 -0.31
CA HIS A 26 7.59 1.68 -0.76
C HIS A 26 7.68 1.42 -2.26
N ASP A 27 6.89 0.47 -2.77
CA ASP A 27 6.91 0.07 -4.16
C ASP A 27 6.41 1.19 -5.08
N ILE A 28 5.36 1.91 -4.70
CA ILE A 28 4.91 3.12 -5.42
C ILE A 28 6.05 4.14 -5.56
N ARG A 29 6.84 4.36 -4.50
CA ARG A 29 8.00 5.27 -4.58
C ARG A 29 9.05 4.77 -5.57
N GLN A 30 9.29 3.46 -5.66
CA GLN A 30 10.20 2.90 -6.66
C GLN A 30 9.66 3.07 -8.08
N LEU A 31 8.37 2.80 -8.29
CA LEU A 31 7.71 2.96 -9.60
C LEU A 31 7.80 4.40 -10.11
N MET A 32 7.59 5.39 -9.23
CA MET A 32 7.71 6.81 -9.59
C MET A 32 9.15 7.19 -9.96
N ARG A 33 10.15 6.72 -9.21
CA ARG A 33 11.56 6.92 -9.58
C ARG A 33 11.89 6.32 -10.94
N TRP A 34 11.39 5.12 -11.25
CA TRP A 34 11.59 4.53 -12.57
C TRP A 34 10.90 5.34 -13.67
N MET A 35 9.71 5.87 -13.41
CA MET A 35 8.94 6.65 -14.38
C MET A 35 9.70 7.88 -14.89
N GLU A 36 10.45 8.57 -14.02
CA GLU A 36 11.30 9.70 -14.36
C GLU A 36 12.39 9.33 -15.39
N THR A 37 12.91 8.11 -15.33
CA THR A 37 14.03 7.64 -16.17
C THR A 37 13.60 7.03 -17.51
N LYS A 38 12.34 6.61 -17.65
CA LYS A 38 11.86 5.98 -18.90
C LYS A 38 11.58 7.02 -19.98
N LYS A 39 12.00 6.73 -21.22
CA LYS A 39 11.72 7.59 -22.40
C LYS A 39 10.40 7.24 -23.10
N SER A 40 9.97 5.98 -23.01
CA SER A 40 8.77 5.47 -23.66
C SER A 40 7.51 5.86 -22.89
N ARG A 41 6.54 6.50 -23.57
CA ARG A 41 5.21 6.80 -23.01
C ARG A 41 4.49 5.51 -22.59
N LYS A 42 4.66 4.42 -23.35
CA LYS A 42 4.07 3.11 -23.03
C LYS A 42 4.61 2.57 -21.71
N ASP A 43 5.92 2.66 -21.48
CA ASP A 43 6.53 2.16 -20.25
C ASP A 43 6.07 2.98 -19.04
N ARG A 44 5.97 4.31 -19.20
CA ARG A 44 5.41 5.18 -18.17
C ARG A 44 3.96 4.83 -17.83
N ALA A 45 3.14 4.52 -18.83
CA ALA A 45 1.75 4.10 -18.62
C ALA A 45 1.65 2.77 -17.85
N ILE A 46 2.53 1.81 -18.15
CA ILE A 46 2.59 0.53 -17.41
C ILE A 46 2.95 0.78 -15.93
N LEU A 47 3.96 1.62 -15.67
CA LEU A 47 4.36 1.96 -14.30
C LEU A 47 3.25 2.71 -13.54
N LEU A 48 2.53 3.61 -14.22
CA LEU A 48 1.42 4.35 -13.64
C LEU A 48 0.26 3.41 -13.27
N ASN A 49 -0.13 2.51 -14.18
CA ASN A 49 -1.19 1.53 -13.91
C ASN A 49 -0.82 0.66 -12.72
N ARG A 50 0.44 0.19 -12.63
CA ARG A 50 0.87 -0.60 -11.48
C ARG A 50 0.84 0.20 -10.18
N ALA A 51 1.18 1.48 -10.21
CA ALA A 51 1.08 2.33 -9.02
C ALA A 51 -0.39 2.56 -8.60
N LEU A 52 -1.32 2.67 -9.56
CA LEU A 52 -2.75 2.76 -9.29
C LEU A 52 -3.28 1.49 -8.61
N ASP A 53 -2.87 0.30 -9.09
CA ASP A 53 -3.24 -0.97 -8.46
C ASP A 53 -2.77 -1.05 -7.01
N LEU A 54 -1.52 -0.64 -6.73
CA LEU A 54 -0.98 -0.62 -5.36
C LEU A 54 -1.69 0.41 -4.47
N MET A 55 -2.11 1.55 -5.01
CA MET A 55 -2.90 2.52 -4.24
C MET A 55 -4.27 1.97 -3.87
N ASP A 56 -4.90 1.18 -4.75
CA ASP A 56 -6.15 0.50 -4.44
C ASP A 56 -5.94 -0.57 -3.35
N GLU A 57 -4.86 -1.35 -3.41
CA GLU A 57 -4.48 -2.32 -2.36
C GLU A 57 -4.31 -1.64 -0.99
N ILE A 58 -3.65 -0.48 -0.94
CA ILE A 58 -3.52 0.34 0.28
C ILE A 58 -4.90 0.77 0.78
N GLN A 59 -5.78 1.28 -0.10
CA GLN A 59 -7.12 1.71 0.30
C GLN A 59 -7.94 0.56 0.86
N HIS A 60 -7.86 -0.62 0.24
CA HIS A 60 -8.49 -1.83 0.74
C HIS A 60 -7.94 -2.25 2.11
N ALA A 61 -6.62 -2.22 2.30
CA ALA A 61 -5.99 -2.58 3.56
C ALA A 61 -6.37 -1.61 4.68
N MET A 62 -6.43 -0.30 4.40
CA MET A 62 -6.87 0.71 5.37
C MET A 62 -8.32 0.50 5.81
N ARG A 63 -9.24 0.27 4.86
CA ARG A 63 -10.64 -0.05 5.18
C ARG A 63 -10.75 -1.29 6.08
N ARG A 64 -9.98 -2.33 5.76
CA ARG A 64 -9.98 -3.57 6.54
C ARG A 64 -9.40 -3.38 7.94
N LEU A 65 -8.37 -2.54 8.11
CA LEU A 65 -7.85 -2.18 9.44
C LEU A 65 -8.90 -1.45 10.27
N ASP A 66 -9.68 -0.57 9.66
CA ASP A 66 -10.77 0.12 10.36
C ASP A 66 -11.90 -0.83 10.77
N GLU A 67 -12.13 -1.93 10.04
CA GLU A 67 -13.07 -2.99 10.42
C GLU A 67 -12.56 -3.90 11.56
N LEU A 68 -11.25 -3.96 11.80
CA LEU A 68 -10.61 -4.74 12.88
C LEU A 68 -10.43 -3.91 14.18
N ARG A 69 -10.81 -2.64 14.16
CA ARG A 69 -10.71 -1.69 15.27
C ARG A 69 -11.99 -1.61 16.06
#